data_AF-A0A644WLL0-F1
#
_entry.id   AF-A0A644WLL0-F1
#
_cell.length_a   1.000
_cell.length_b   1.000
_cell.length_c   1.000
_cell.angle_alpha   90.00
_cell.angle_beta   90.00
_cell.angle_gamma   90.00
#
_symmetry.space_group_name_H-M   'P 1'
#
loop_
_entity.id
_entity.type
_entity.pdbx_description
1 polymer ?
#
loop_
_entity_poly.entity_id
_entity_poly.type
_entity_poly.pdbx_seq_one_letter_code
_entity_poly.pdbx_strand_id
1 'polypeptide(L)'
;MSTQRSLLAALRILAPLVPSSEKKRFWGLLSLTVIMSVIELSITGLVALLATVFGSLESALNSQPLLWIRSNLGVEFVTDARYLALAILSCILLIIFFKNSLTIVHQWGMAAFSEAIGNAARVRLIKFYLRAPFLLVQQQGPTEMLFGLSSAAFLGKTLLTILQIFSHGLLITTIFFALVAVSPLPSLAFLTVLGIGSWLIVRITRNILAHRSNRVFQTDLETIASNNQPCMDSRS
;
A
#
# COMPACT_ATOMS: atom_id res chain seq x y z
N MET A 1 -11.37 -2.29 17.37
CA MET A 1 -11.58 -0.82 17.27
C MET A 1 -10.36 0.04 17.64
N SER A 2 -9.14 -0.50 17.75
CA SER A 2 -7.92 0.29 18.11
C SER A 2 -7.07 0.77 16.90
N THR A 3 -7.32 0.27 15.69
CA THR A 3 -6.50 0.57 14.49
C THR A 3 -6.84 1.91 13.83
N GLN A 4 -8.08 2.38 13.90
CA GLN A 4 -8.48 3.65 13.28
C GLN A 4 -7.80 4.87 13.93
N ARG A 5 -7.49 4.78 15.23
CA ARG A 5 -6.72 5.80 15.95
C ARG A 5 -5.25 5.84 15.50
N SER A 6 -4.68 4.75 14.99
CA SER A 6 -3.27 4.73 14.55
C SER A 6 -3.07 5.33 13.16
N LEU A 7 -4.01 5.16 12.22
CA LEU A 7 -3.89 5.75 10.88
C LEU A 7 -4.08 7.26 10.89
N LEU A 8 -5.08 7.76 11.62
CA LEU A 8 -5.30 9.20 11.79
C LEU A 8 -4.16 9.84 12.59
N ALA A 9 -3.63 9.17 13.61
CA ALA A 9 -2.44 9.64 14.34
C ALA A 9 -1.19 9.61 13.45
N ALA A 10 -0.96 8.56 12.68
CA ALA A 10 0.15 8.46 11.73
C ALA A 10 0.05 9.56 10.65
N LEU A 11 -1.15 9.82 10.13
CA LEU A 11 -1.41 10.92 9.20
C LEU A 11 -1.16 12.29 9.84
N ARG A 12 -1.53 12.47 11.12
CA ARG A 12 -1.31 13.70 11.88
C ARG A 12 0.14 13.91 12.27
N ILE A 13 0.92 12.83 12.39
CA ILE A 13 2.39 12.85 12.58
C ILE A 13 3.09 13.09 11.23
N LEU A 14 2.56 12.57 10.13
CA LEU A 14 3.06 12.80 8.77
C LEU A 14 2.78 14.21 8.25
N ALA A 15 1.60 14.75 8.53
CA ALA A 15 1.15 16.06 8.04
C ALA A 15 2.11 17.24 8.33
N PRO A 16 2.75 17.33 9.52
CA PRO A 16 3.79 18.32 9.77
C PRO A 16 5.19 17.91 9.25
N LEU A 17 5.43 16.62 9.01
CA LEU A 17 6.70 16.11 8.48
C LEU A 17 6.84 16.28 6.96
N VAL A 18 5.71 16.28 6.22
CA VAL A 18 5.71 16.48 4.76
C VAL A 18 5.92 17.97 4.46
N PRO A 19 7.06 18.36 3.85
CA PRO A 19 7.33 19.76 3.51
C PRO A 19 6.27 20.30 2.54
N SER A 20 5.89 21.57 2.69
CA SER A 20 4.81 22.22 1.91
C SER A 20 5.02 22.16 0.39
N SER A 21 6.26 21.99 -0.08
CA SER A 21 6.61 21.78 -1.50
C SER A 21 6.13 20.44 -2.05
N GLU A 22 6.01 19.41 -1.20
CA GLU A 22 5.69 18.03 -1.59
C GLU A 22 4.20 17.67 -1.42
N LYS A 23 3.39 18.60 -0.88
CA LYS A 23 1.93 18.43 -0.76
C LYS A 23 1.26 18.24 -2.12
N LYS A 24 1.69 18.96 -3.16
CA LYS A 24 1.14 18.80 -4.53
C LYS A 24 1.39 17.41 -5.09
N ARG A 25 2.59 16.84 -4.85
CA ARG A 25 2.93 15.47 -5.25
C ARG A 25 2.11 14.44 -4.46
N PHE A 26 1.91 14.64 -3.17
CA PHE A 26 1.05 13.79 -2.35
C PHE A 26 -0.40 13.76 -2.88
N TRP A 27 -1.01 14.93 -3.14
CA TRP A 27 -2.36 15.01 -3.70
C TRP A 27 -2.44 14.45 -5.13
N GLY A 28 -1.41 14.64 -5.95
CA GLY A 28 -1.32 14.03 -7.27
C GLY A 28 -1.26 12.50 -7.22
N LEU A 29 -0.46 11.94 -6.32
CA LEU A 29 -0.39 10.48 -6.10
C LEU A 29 -1.72 9.92 -5.61
N LEU A 30 -2.40 10.63 -4.70
CA LEU A 30 -3.70 10.23 -4.17
C LEU A 30 -4.78 10.25 -5.27
N SER A 31 -4.83 11.29 -6.08
CA SER A 31 -5.72 11.37 -7.24
C SER A 31 -5.43 10.25 -8.24
N LEU A 32 -4.16 9.95 -8.50
CA LEU A 32 -3.75 8.87 -9.39
C LEU A 32 -4.21 7.50 -8.88
N THR A 33 -4.15 7.26 -7.56
CA THR A 33 -4.68 6.04 -6.94
C THR A 33 -6.19 5.91 -7.12
N VAL A 34 -6.94 7.00 -7.00
CA VAL A 34 -8.39 6.99 -7.25
C VAL A 34 -8.67 6.65 -8.71
N ILE A 35 -7.98 7.29 -9.65
CA ILE A 35 -8.15 7.02 -11.10
C ILE A 35 -7.84 5.55 -11.40
N MET A 36 -6.75 5.00 -10.84
CA MET A 36 -6.42 3.58 -10.97
C MET A 36 -7.52 2.66 -10.47
N SER A 37 -8.10 2.96 -9.30
CA SER A 37 -9.18 2.15 -8.73
C SER A 37 -10.43 2.14 -9.61
N VAL A 38 -10.76 3.28 -10.25
CA VAL A 38 -11.88 3.38 -11.19
C VAL A 38 -11.59 2.53 -12.44
N ILE A 39 -10.38 2.65 -13.00
CA ILE A 39 -9.95 1.84 -14.16
C ILE A 39 -10.03 0.34 -13.83
N GLU A 40 -9.58 -0.05 -12.64
CA GLU A 40 -9.58 -1.45 -12.18
C GLU A 40 -11.01 -2.00 -12.03
N LEU A 41 -11.93 -1.18 -11.53
CA LEU A 41 -13.35 -1.52 -11.50
C LEU A 41 -13.93 -1.66 -12.91
N SER A 42 -13.58 -0.75 -13.83
CA SER A 42 -14.03 -0.82 -15.23
C SER A 42 -13.53 -2.10 -15.92
N ILE A 43 -12.26 -2.49 -15.72
CA ILE A 43 -11.73 -3.76 -16.24
C ILE A 43 -12.54 -4.93 -15.69
N THR A 44 -12.79 -4.96 -14.38
CA THR A 44 -13.55 -6.03 -13.73
C THR A 44 -14.97 -6.14 -14.29
N GLY A 45 -15.63 -5.00 -14.51
CA GLY A 45 -16.95 -4.93 -15.15
C GLY A 45 -16.93 -5.43 -16.60
N LEU A 46 -15.93 -5.05 -17.39
CA LEU A 46 -15.76 -5.53 -18.77
C LEU A 46 -15.49 -7.04 -18.83
N VAL A 47 -14.69 -7.58 -17.91
CA VAL A 47 -14.43 -9.03 -17.82
C VAL A 47 -15.72 -9.78 -17.45
N ALA A 48 -16.51 -9.24 -16.52
CA ALA A 48 -17.81 -9.83 -16.18
C ALA A 48 -18.77 -9.83 -17.38
N LEU A 49 -18.83 -8.72 -18.15
CA LEU A 49 -19.60 -8.64 -19.40
C LEU A 49 -19.09 -9.63 -20.46
N LEU A 50 -17.76 -9.79 -20.58
CA LEU A 50 -17.20 -10.77 -21.50
C LEU A 50 -17.59 -12.20 -21.10
N ALA A 51 -17.60 -12.51 -19.80
CA ALA A 51 -18.03 -13.81 -19.29
C ALA A 51 -19.51 -14.10 -19.58
N THR A 52 -20.40 -13.09 -19.51
CA THR A 52 -21.82 -13.29 -19.87
C THR A 52 -22.01 -13.50 -21.37
N VAL A 53 -21.24 -12.81 -22.23
CA VAL A 53 -21.26 -13.01 -23.69
C VAL A 53 -20.84 -14.43 -24.08
N PHE A 54 -19.85 -15.01 -23.38
CA PHE A 54 -19.46 -16.41 -23.60
C PHE A 54 -20.42 -17.43 -22.97
N GLY A 55 -21.16 -17.05 -21.93
CA GLY A 55 -22.09 -17.93 -21.21
C GLY A 55 -23.41 -18.21 -21.93
N SER A 56 -24.04 -17.20 -22.55
CA SER A 56 -25.19 -17.38 -23.45
C SER A 56 -25.48 -16.12 -24.28
N LEU A 57 -25.66 -16.28 -25.60
CA LEU A 57 -25.95 -15.19 -26.53
C LEU A 57 -27.28 -14.47 -26.22
N GLU A 58 -28.29 -15.20 -25.76
CA GLU A 58 -29.62 -14.67 -25.42
C GLU A 58 -29.62 -13.76 -24.19
N SER A 59 -28.75 -14.02 -23.20
CA SER A 59 -28.60 -13.14 -22.03
C SER A 59 -27.80 -11.87 -22.35
N ALA A 60 -26.88 -11.93 -23.32
CA ALA A 60 -26.07 -10.79 -23.73
C ALA A 60 -26.90 -9.73 -24.46
N LEU A 61 -27.79 -10.14 -25.37
CA LEU A 61 -28.67 -9.24 -26.14
C LEU A 61 -29.72 -8.51 -25.30
N ASN A 62 -30.09 -9.04 -24.13
CA ASN A 62 -31.12 -8.46 -23.25
C ASN A 62 -30.55 -7.73 -22.02
N SER A 63 -29.23 -7.57 -21.94
CA SER A 63 -28.61 -6.85 -20.82
C SER A 63 -28.67 -5.32 -21.02
N GLN A 64 -29.32 -4.62 -20.08
CA GLN A 64 -29.51 -3.15 -20.07
C GLN A 64 -28.28 -2.28 -20.43
N PRO A 65 -27.03 -2.59 -20.01
CA PRO A 65 -25.87 -1.77 -20.39
C PRO A 65 -25.48 -1.89 -21.87
N LEU A 66 -25.74 -3.04 -22.51
CA LEU A 66 -25.44 -3.26 -23.93
C LEU A 66 -26.43 -2.52 -24.85
N LEU A 67 -27.68 -2.34 -24.41
CA LEU A 67 -28.67 -1.51 -25.11
C LEU A 67 -28.30 -0.01 -25.09
N TRP A 68 -27.74 0.48 -23.98
CA TRP A 68 -27.30 1.88 -23.86
C TRP A 68 -26.05 2.19 -24.70
N ILE A 69 -25.14 1.22 -24.81
CA ILE A 69 -23.98 1.31 -25.71
C ILE A 69 -24.43 1.23 -27.18
N ARG A 70 -25.40 0.36 -27.49
CA ARG A 70 -25.99 0.23 -28.84
C ARG A 70 -26.67 1.52 -29.31
N SER A 71 -27.38 2.23 -28.42
CA SER A 71 -28.07 3.47 -28.78
C SER A 71 -27.13 4.67 -28.98
N ASN A 72 -25.98 4.70 -28.29
CA ASN A 72 -25.05 5.83 -28.37
C ASN A 72 -23.94 5.65 -29.42
N LEU A 73 -23.49 4.41 -29.70
CA LEU A 73 -22.39 4.18 -30.64
C LEU A 73 -22.83 3.84 -32.07
N GLY A 74 -24.10 3.51 -32.33
CA GLY A 74 -24.62 3.37 -33.70
C GLY A 74 -23.88 2.37 -34.60
N VAL A 75 -23.11 1.44 -34.03
CA VAL A 75 -22.30 0.49 -34.79
C VAL A 75 -23.07 -0.82 -34.98
N GLU A 76 -23.41 -1.13 -36.23
CA GLU A 76 -24.00 -2.40 -36.67
C GLU A 76 -23.02 -3.60 -36.64
N PHE A 77 -21.94 -3.56 -35.86
CA PHE A 77 -21.05 -4.73 -35.64
C PHE A 77 -21.67 -5.79 -34.71
N VAL A 78 -22.96 -5.66 -34.39
CA VAL A 78 -23.69 -6.40 -33.35
C VAL A 78 -24.45 -7.62 -33.92
N THR A 79 -24.22 -7.98 -35.18
CA THR A 79 -24.85 -9.17 -35.79
C THR A 79 -24.12 -10.48 -35.46
N ASP A 80 -22.83 -10.42 -35.09
CA ASP A 80 -22.03 -11.61 -34.80
C ASP A 80 -21.34 -11.50 -33.43
N ALA A 81 -21.70 -12.38 -32.50
CA ALA A 81 -21.19 -12.40 -31.13
C ALA A 81 -19.66 -12.54 -31.04
N ARG A 82 -19.03 -13.12 -32.07
CA ARG A 82 -17.56 -13.28 -32.16
C ARG A 82 -16.85 -11.94 -32.31
N TYR A 83 -17.37 -11.03 -33.13
CA TYR A 83 -16.77 -9.70 -33.31
C TYR A 83 -16.99 -8.82 -32.08
N LEU A 84 -18.14 -8.95 -31.41
CA LEU A 84 -18.41 -8.25 -30.16
C LEU A 84 -17.47 -8.71 -29.03
N ALA A 85 -17.24 -10.02 -28.89
CA ALA A 85 -16.28 -10.56 -27.93
C ALA A 85 -14.85 -10.08 -28.24
N LEU A 86 -14.42 -10.07 -29.51
CA LEU A 86 -13.12 -9.56 -29.92
C LEU A 86 -12.96 -8.05 -29.64
N ALA A 87 -14.00 -7.25 -29.86
CA ALA A 87 -13.98 -5.82 -29.57
C ALA A 87 -13.84 -5.55 -28.05
N ILE A 88 -14.59 -6.27 -27.22
CA ILE A 88 -14.47 -6.18 -25.76
C ILE A 88 -13.07 -6.64 -25.30
N LEU A 89 -12.55 -7.74 -25.85
CA LEU A 89 -11.20 -8.24 -25.54
C LEU A 89 -10.12 -7.20 -25.89
N SER A 90 -10.21 -6.59 -27.08
CA SER A 90 -9.30 -5.54 -27.52
C SER A 90 -9.37 -4.30 -26.61
N CYS A 91 -10.59 -3.92 -26.19
CA CYS A 91 -10.79 -2.83 -25.25
C CYS A 91 -10.15 -3.13 -23.88
N ILE A 92 -10.37 -4.33 -23.34
CA ILE A 92 -9.74 -4.78 -22.09
C ILE A 92 -8.22 -4.72 -22.19
N LEU A 93 -7.62 -5.20 -23.28
CA LEU A 93 -6.18 -5.16 -23.49
C LEU A 93 -5.63 -3.72 -23.48
N LEU A 94 -6.30 -2.79 -24.17
CA LEU A 94 -5.90 -1.38 -24.19
C LEU A 94 -5.99 -0.74 -22.79
N ILE A 95 -7.07 -1.00 -22.06
CA ILE A 95 -7.26 -0.47 -20.71
C ILE A 95 -6.22 -1.06 -19.75
N ILE A 96 -5.91 -2.36 -19.85
CA ILE A 96 -4.87 -3.00 -19.05
C ILE A 96 -3.49 -2.40 -19.36
N PHE A 97 -3.18 -2.17 -20.63
CA PHE A 97 -1.93 -1.52 -21.02
C PHE A 97 -1.80 -0.14 -20.36
N PHE A 98 -2.85 0.69 -20.49
CA PHE A 98 -2.89 2.00 -19.88
C PHE A 98 -2.79 1.96 -18.35
N LYS A 99 -3.50 1.03 -17.69
CA LYS A 99 -3.39 0.77 -16.24
C LYS A 99 -1.95 0.50 -15.86
N ASN A 100 -1.26 -0.39 -16.57
CA ASN A 100 0.12 -0.76 -16.26
C ASN A 100 1.07 0.43 -16.42
N SER A 101 0.93 1.23 -17.48
CA SER A 101 1.71 2.47 -17.63
C SER A 101 1.48 3.42 -16.46
N LEU A 102 0.22 3.59 -16.04
CA LEU A 102 -0.13 4.43 -14.90
C LEU A 102 0.50 3.88 -13.61
N THR A 103 0.51 2.56 -13.40
CA THR A 103 1.13 1.89 -12.24
C THR A 103 2.62 2.19 -12.16
N ILE A 104 3.32 2.15 -13.30
CA ILE A 104 4.74 2.52 -13.36
C ILE A 104 4.94 3.97 -12.93
N VAL A 105 4.12 4.89 -13.43
CA VAL A 105 4.18 6.31 -13.06
C VAL A 105 3.91 6.50 -11.57
N HIS A 106 2.93 5.79 -11.00
CA HIS A 106 2.63 5.85 -9.57
C HIS A 106 3.79 5.33 -8.72
N GLN A 107 4.35 4.17 -9.09
CA GLN A 107 5.50 3.57 -8.41
C GLN A 107 6.72 4.49 -8.46
N TRP A 108 6.98 5.10 -9.63
CA TRP A 108 8.06 6.05 -9.81
C TRP A 108 7.85 7.32 -8.99
N GLY A 109 6.64 7.86 -8.97
CA GLY A 109 6.30 9.02 -8.13
C GLY A 109 6.46 8.75 -6.64
N MET A 110 6.09 7.55 -6.18
CA MET A 110 6.30 7.10 -4.79
C MET A 110 7.81 6.99 -4.46
N ALA A 111 8.60 6.41 -5.37
CA ALA A 111 10.05 6.30 -5.20
C ALA A 111 10.74 7.68 -5.17
N ALA A 112 10.40 8.56 -6.12
CA ALA A 112 10.94 9.92 -6.20
C ALA A 112 10.57 10.77 -4.97
N PHE A 113 9.36 10.59 -4.43
CA PHE A 113 8.93 11.25 -3.18
C PHE A 113 9.76 10.77 -1.98
N SER A 114 9.99 9.45 -1.86
CA SER A 114 10.84 8.88 -0.79
C SER A 114 12.26 9.42 -0.84
N GLU A 115 12.84 9.49 -2.03
CA GLU A 115 14.19 9.98 -2.24
C GLU A 115 14.31 11.48 -1.93
N ALA A 116 13.34 12.29 -2.37
CA ALA A 116 13.32 13.73 -2.09
C ALA A 116 13.31 14.01 -0.58
N ILE A 117 12.52 13.26 0.19
CA ILE A 117 12.43 13.43 1.65
C ILE A 117 13.66 12.89 2.35
N GLY A 118 14.17 11.72 1.94
CA GLY A 118 15.41 11.18 2.45
C GLY A 118 16.58 12.14 2.24
N ASN A 119 16.68 12.76 1.06
CA ASN A 119 17.72 13.73 0.75
C ASN A 119 17.57 15.02 1.58
N ALA A 120 16.35 15.56 1.70
CA ALA A 120 16.09 16.74 2.52
C ALA A 120 16.47 16.52 4.00
N ALA A 121 16.18 15.34 4.54
CA ALA A 121 16.57 14.94 5.89
C ALA A 121 18.09 14.86 6.05
N ARG A 122 18.79 14.22 5.10
CA ARG A 122 20.26 14.13 5.09
C ARG A 122 20.93 15.51 5.05
N VAL A 123 20.46 16.41 4.18
CA VAL A 123 21.00 17.78 4.07
C VAL A 123 20.79 18.56 5.37
N ARG A 124 19.62 18.43 6.03
CA ARG A 124 19.36 19.08 7.32
C ARG A 124 20.26 18.51 8.42
N LEU A 125 20.50 17.21 8.44
CA LEU A 125 21.38 16.56 9.40
C LEU A 125 22.84 17.00 9.22
N ILE A 126 23.33 17.04 7.96
CA ILE A 126 24.69 17.52 7.64
C ILE A 126 24.85 18.98 8.05
N LYS A 127 23.87 19.85 7.77
CA LYS A 127 23.90 21.26 8.21
C LYS A 127 23.90 21.41 9.73
N PHE A 128 23.20 20.53 10.45
CA PHE A 128 23.21 20.51 11.91
C PHE A 128 24.60 20.13 12.45
N TYR A 129 25.19 19.05 11.93
CA TYR A 129 26.54 18.63 12.33
C TYR A 129 27.62 19.66 11.98
N LEU A 130 27.52 20.33 10.83
CA LEU A 130 28.45 21.40 10.43
C LEU A 130 28.36 22.65 11.33
N ARG A 131 27.24 22.86 12.03
CA ARG A 131 27.05 23.96 12.99
C ARG A 131 27.26 23.54 14.44
N ALA A 132 27.47 22.25 14.71
CA ALA A 132 27.65 21.77 16.07
C ALA A 132 29.04 22.18 16.61
N PRO A 133 29.14 22.61 17.88
CA PRO A 133 30.42 22.97 18.47
C PRO A 133 31.36 21.76 18.51
N PHE A 134 32.65 22.01 18.25
CA PHE A 134 33.70 20.99 18.10
C PHE A 134 33.77 19.95 19.24
N LEU A 135 33.41 20.35 20.47
CA LEU A 135 33.33 19.49 21.65
C LEU A 135 32.33 18.33 21.52
N LEU A 136 31.22 18.53 20.81
CA LEU A 136 30.17 17.51 20.61
C LEU A 136 30.60 16.43 19.61
N VAL A 137 31.40 16.81 18.61
CA VAL A 137 31.98 15.91 17.60
C VAL A 137 33.10 15.06 18.20
N GLN A 138 33.89 15.64 19.11
CA GLN A 138 34.99 14.95 19.78
C GLN A 138 34.51 13.89 20.79
N GLN A 139 33.34 14.08 21.41
CA GLN A 139 32.76 13.11 22.35
C GLN A 139 31.99 11.96 21.69
N GLN A 140 31.36 12.18 20.53
CA GLN A 140 30.49 11.16 19.91
C GLN A 140 31.19 10.26 18.88
N GLY A 141 32.39 10.62 18.40
CA GLY A 141 33.12 9.80 17.45
C GLY A 141 32.43 9.67 16.06
N PRO A 142 33.17 9.28 15.01
CA PRO A 142 32.64 9.21 13.64
C PRO A 142 31.53 8.14 13.47
N THR A 143 31.48 7.15 14.37
CA THR A 143 30.52 6.04 14.32
C THR A 143 29.08 6.48 14.63
N GLU A 144 28.87 7.35 15.63
CA GLU A 144 27.55 7.93 15.95
C GLU A 144 27.04 8.85 14.83
N MET A 145 27.97 9.53 14.15
CA MET A 145 27.66 10.40 13.01
C MET A 145 27.16 9.58 11.81
N LEU A 146 27.83 8.46 11.51
CA LEU A 146 27.39 7.49 10.49
C LEU A 146 26.06 6.83 10.87
N PHE A 147 25.86 6.53 12.16
CA PHE A 147 24.58 6.00 12.67
C PHE A 147 23.44 7.01 12.50
N GLY A 148 23.66 8.30 12.78
CA GLY A 148 22.70 9.38 12.55
C GLY A 148 22.35 9.55 11.07
N LEU A 149 23.34 9.49 10.18
CA LEU A 149 23.13 9.58 8.73
C LEU A 149 22.35 8.37 8.18
N SER A 150 22.67 7.17 8.68
CA SER A 150 21.94 5.93 8.38
C SER A 150 20.49 6.01 8.88
N SER A 151 20.28 6.50 10.10
CA SER A 151 18.95 6.70 10.69
C SER A 151 18.09 7.68 9.89
N ALA A 152 18.69 8.75 9.34
CA ALA A 152 18.00 9.65 8.42
C ALA A 152 17.58 8.97 7.10
N ALA A 153 18.36 8.01 6.60
CA ALA A 153 17.99 7.20 5.44
C ALA A 153 16.85 6.22 5.75
N PHE A 154 16.82 5.66 6.97
CA PHE A 154 15.69 4.85 7.44
C PHE A 154 14.41 5.66 7.52
N LEU A 155 14.48 6.93 7.93
CA LEU A 155 13.32 7.82 8.03
C LEU A 155 12.58 7.98 6.69
N GLY A 156 13.31 8.11 5.58
CA GLY A 156 12.73 8.15 4.23
C GLY A 156 12.03 6.85 3.82
N LYS A 157 12.67 5.70 4.11
CA LYS A 157 12.07 4.37 3.87
C LYS A 157 10.82 4.13 4.71
N THR A 158 10.86 4.44 6.00
CA THR A 158 9.71 4.31 6.90
C THR A 158 8.56 5.19 6.45
N LEU A 159 8.85 6.43 6.04
CA LEU A 159 7.85 7.34 5.51
C LEU A 159 7.22 6.82 4.22
N LEU A 160 8.01 6.25 3.32
CA LEU A 160 7.53 5.60 2.11
C LEU A 160 6.61 4.41 2.45
N THR A 161 6.98 3.56 3.41
CA THR A 161 6.15 2.43 3.83
C THR A 161 4.82 2.90 4.43
N ILE A 162 4.83 3.97 5.24
CA ILE A 162 3.60 4.56 5.78
C ILE A 162 2.73 5.11 4.64
N LEU A 163 3.33 5.79 3.67
CA LEU A 163 2.63 6.32 2.50
C LEU A 163 2.04 5.20 1.64
N GLN A 164 2.79 4.10 1.44
CA GLN A 164 2.31 2.92 0.70
C GLN A 164 1.12 2.27 1.42
N ILE A 165 1.20 2.08 2.74
CA ILE A 165 0.08 1.56 3.53
C ILE A 165 -1.14 2.47 3.36
N PHE A 166 -0.95 3.79 3.36
CA PHE A 166 -2.03 4.74 3.16
C PHE A 166 -2.61 4.65 1.74
N SER A 167 -1.78 4.66 0.69
CA SER A 167 -2.24 4.55 -0.71
C SER A 167 -2.97 3.23 -0.97
N HIS A 168 -2.44 2.10 -0.50
CA HIS A 168 -3.12 0.80 -0.61
C HIS A 168 -4.42 0.78 0.19
N GLY A 169 -4.42 1.34 1.41
CA GLY A 169 -5.64 1.48 2.20
C GLY A 169 -6.71 2.30 1.47
N LEU A 170 -6.31 3.41 0.83
CA LEU A 170 -7.20 4.26 0.07
C LEU A 170 -7.74 3.54 -1.17
N LEU A 171 -6.89 2.85 -1.93
CA LEU A 171 -7.28 2.00 -3.06
C LEU A 171 -8.34 0.98 -2.64
N ILE A 172 -8.07 0.20 -1.59
CA ILE A 172 -9.01 -0.81 -1.08
C ILE A 172 -10.33 -0.18 -0.68
N THR A 173 -10.28 0.98 0.00
CA THR A 173 -11.48 1.70 0.45
C THR A 173 -12.30 2.20 -0.73
N THR A 174 -11.67 2.77 -1.75
CA THR A 174 -12.35 3.26 -2.96
C THR A 174 -12.98 2.12 -3.74
N ILE A 175 -12.27 1.01 -3.95
CA ILE A 175 -12.83 -0.18 -4.60
C ILE A 175 -14.01 -0.72 -3.79
N PHE A 176 -13.89 -0.77 -2.46
CA PHE A 176 -14.97 -1.23 -1.60
C PHE A 176 -16.23 -0.35 -1.73
N PHE A 177 -16.11 0.98 -1.64
CA PHE A 177 -17.26 1.87 -1.82
C PHE A 177 -17.88 1.74 -3.20
N ALA A 178 -17.06 1.59 -4.24
CA ALA A 178 -17.56 1.39 -5.59
C ALA A 178 -18.29 0.05 -5.74
N LEU A 179 -17.79 -1.02 -5.11
CA LEU A 179 -18.43 -2.33 -5.12
C LEU A 179 -19.76 -2.32 -4.36
N VAL A 180 -19.83 -1.63 -3.23
CA VAL A 180 -21.07 -1.41 -2.45
C VAL A 180 -22.10 -0.65 -3.29
N ALA A 181 -21.67 0.35 -4.08
CA ALA A 181 -22.55 1.11 -4.96
C ALA A 181 -23.13 0.25 -6.11
N VAL A 182 -22.35 -0.71 -6.63
CA VAL A 182 -22.81 -1.61 -7.71
C VAL A 182 -23.69 -2.74 -7.17
N SER A 183 -23.28 -3.40 -6.08
CA SER A 183 -24.02 -4.54 -5.52
C SER A 183 -23.79 -4.66 -4.00
N PRO A 184 -24.73 -4.16 -3.17
CA PRO A 184 -24.52 -4.10 -1.72
C PRO A 184 -24.52 -5.49 -1.05
N LEU A 185 -25.37 -6.42 -1.48
CA LEU A 185 -25.45 -7.76 -0.86
C LEU A 185 -24.15 -8.57 -1.00
N PRO A 186 -23.60 -8.78 -2.22
CA PRO A 186 -22.35 -9.52 -2.39
C PRO A 186 -21.19 -8.85 -1.67
N SER A 187 -21.12 -7.50 -1.71
CA SER A 187 -20.05 -6.75 -1.06
C SER A 187 -20.02 -6.96 0.46
N LEU A 188 -21.20 -7.06 1.09
CA LEU A 188 -21.34 -7.25 2.53
C LEU A 188 -20.95 -8.68 2.95
N ALA A 189 -21.33 -9.68 2.14
CA ALA A 189 -20.90 -11.07 2.35
C ALA A 189 -19.37 -11.24 2.17
N PHE A 190 -18.76 -10.59 1.17
CA PHE A 190 -17.31 -10.58 1.03
C PHE A 190 -16.62 -9.90 2.21
N LEU A 191 -17.17 -8.80 2.73
CA LEU A 191 -16.59 -8.08 3.85
C LEU A 191 -16.65 -8.90 5.15
N THR A 192 -17.72 -9.65 5.39
CA THR A 192 -17.78 -10.52 6.57
C THR A 192 -16.76 -11.65 6.47
N VAL A 193 -16.64 -12.31 5.32
CA VAL A 193 -15.67 -13.40 5.12
C VAL A 193 -14.23 -12.90 5.22
N LEU A 194 -13.88 -11.84 4.48
CA LEU A 194 -12.53 -11.27 4.50
C LEU A 194 -12.19 -10.62 5.84
N GLY A 195 -13.18 -9.98 6.48
CA GLY A 195 -13.02 -9.35 7.79
C GLY A 195 -12.76 -10.38 8.89
N ILE A 196 -13.58 -11.43 8.96
CA ILE A 196 -13.41 -12.53 9.93
C ILE A 196 -12.09 -13.25 9.66
N GLY A 197 -11.78 -13.56 8.40
CA GLY A 197 -10.53 -14.19 8.01
C GLY A 197 -9.30 -13.37 8.42
N SER A 198 -9.30 -12.08 8.10
CA SER A 198 -8.20 -11.18 8.46
C SER A 198 -8.04 -11.04 9.97
N TRP A 199 -9.16 -10.93 10.71
CA TRP A 199 -9.13 -10.88 12.16
C TRP A 199 -8.55 -12.16 12.77
N LEU A 200 -8.93 -13.32 12.25
CA LEU A 200 -8.43 -14.61 12.70
C LEU A 200 -6.92 -14.72 12.46
N ILE A 201 -6.46 -14.38 11.25
CA ILE A 201 -5.04 -14.39 10.89
C ILE A 201 -4.25 -13.49 11.82
N VAL A 202 -4.65 -12.23 11.99
CA VAL A 202 -3.94 -11.29 12.86
C VAL A 202 -3.92 -11.79 14.31
N ARG A 203 -5.01 -12.37 14.80
CA ARG A 203 -5.07 -12.93 16.15
C ARG A 203 -4.10 -14.10 16.31
N ILE A 204 -4.05 -15.01 15.35
CA ILE A 204 -3.14 -16.17 15.35
C ILE A 204 -1.69 -15.70 15.26
N THR A 205 -1.35 -14.83 14.30
CA THR A 205 0.00 -14.30 14.15
C THR A 205 0.47 -13.59 15.42
N ARG A 206 -0.39 -12.78 16.05
CA ARG A 206 -0.04 -12.11 17.31
C ARG A 206 0.14 -13.09 18.46
N ASN A 207 -0.68 -14.15 18.55
CA ASN A 207 -0.51 -15.18 19.57
C ASN A 207 0.81 -15.95 19.38
N ILE A 208 1.14 -16.35 18.15
CA ILE A 208 2.37 -17.05 17.84
C ILE A 208 3.58 -16.15 18.09
N LEU A 209 3.51 -14.88 17.70
CA LEU A 209 4.58 -13.92 17.92
C LEU A 209 4.79 -13.65 19.41
N ALA A 210 3.72 -13.52 20.21
CA ALA A 210 3.82 -13.35 21.65
C ALA A 210 4.42 -14.59 22.33
N HIS A 211 4.04 -15.79 21.91
CA HIS A 211 4.61 -17.03 22.43
C HIS A 211 6.09 -17.21 22.06
N ARG A 212 6.49 -16.88 20.83
CA ARG A 212 7.90 -16.96 20.41
C ARG A 212 8.77 -15.86 21.01
N SER A 213 8.23 -14.64 21.12
CA SER A 213 8.88 -13.50 21.77
C SER A 213 9.27 -13.83 23.21
N ASN A 214 8.39 -14.47 24.00
CA ASN A 214 8.68 -14.81 25.38
C ASN A 214 9.80 -15.85 25.51
N ARG A 215 9.90 -16.80 24.56
CA ARG A 215 10.96 -17.82 24.57
C ARG A 215 12.34 -17.26 24.25
N VAL A 216 12.41 -16.30 23.32
CA VAL A 216 13.67 -15.59 22.99
C VAL A 216 14.08 -14.67 24.14
N PHE A 217 13.13 -13.98 24.77
CA PHE A 217 13.42 -13.11 25.91
C PHE A 217 13.93 -13.88 27.15
N GLN A 218 13.41 -15.10 27.38
CA GLN A 218 13.88 -15.97 28.47
C GLN A 218 15.26 -16.56 28.17
N THR A 219 15.53 -16.94 26.92
CA THR A 219 16.87 -17.45 26.55
C THR A 219 17.93 -16.35 26.65
N ASP A 220 17.66 -15.12 26.23
CA ASP A 220 18.60 -13.99 26.43
C ASP A 220 18.85 -13.72 27.92
N LEU A 221 17.83 -13.78 28.78
CA LEU A 221 17.98 -13.60 30.23
C LEU A 221 18.82 -14.72 30.87
N GLU A 222 18.61 -15.98 30.48
CA GLU A 222 19.40 -17.14 30.95
C GLU A 222 20.86 -17.08 30.46
N THR A 223 21.08 -16.57 29.24
CA THR A 223 22.43 -16.39 28.68
C THR A 223 23.18 -15.29 29.41
N ILE A 224 22.52 -14.17 29.75
CA ILE A 224 23.10 -13.08 30.55
C ILE A 224 23.35 -13.52 32.00
N ALA A 225 22.45 -14.32 32.58
CA ALA A 225 22.60 -14.85 33.94
C ALA A 225 23.76 -15.86 34.06
N SER A 226 23.92 -16.75 33.09
CA SER A 226 25.04 -17.72 33.07
C SER A 226 26.39 -17.06 32.79
N ASN A 227 26.42 -16.02 31.95
CA ASN A 227 27.66 -15.26 31.68
C ASN A 227 28.09 -14.35 32.85
N ASN A 228 27.21 -14.12 33.83
CA ASN A 228 27.49 -13.36 35.05
C ASN A 228 27.79 -14.24 36.28
N GLN A 229 27.94 -15.56 36.11
CA GLN A 229 28.38 -16.44 37.20
C GLN A 229 29.90 -16.32 37.35
N PRO A 230 30.43 -15.71 38.44
CA PRO A 230 31.87 -15.63 38.65
C PRO A 230 32.43 -17.04 38.79
N CYS A 231 33.52 -17.28 38.07
CA CYS A 231 34.35 -18.49 38.14
C CYS A 231 34.84 -18.71 39.58
N MET A 232 34.01 -19.35 40.40
CA MET A 232 34.31 -19.76 41.77
C MET A 232 34.21 -21.28 41.84
N ASP A 233 35.04 -21.96 41.05
CA ASP A 233 35.44 -23.33 41.38
C ASP A 233 36.76 -23.71 40.69
N SER A 234 37.87 -23.25 41.27
CA SER A 234 39.17 -23.88 41.09
C SER A 234 40.12 -23.44 42.20
N ARG A 235 39.98 -24.04 43.40
CA ARG A 235 41.06 -24.26 44.38
C ARG A 235 40.48 -24.82 45.68
N SER A 236 40.53 -26.14 45.82
CA SER A 236 40.88 -26.83 47.07
C SER A 236 41.43 -28.20 46.73
#